data_AF-A0A1F7YLJ5-F1
#
_entry.id   AF-A0A1F7YLJ5-F1
#
_cell.length_a   1.000
_cell.length_b   1.000
_cell.length_c   1.000
_cell.angle_alpha   90.00
_cell.angle_beta   90.00
_cell.angle_gamma   90.00
#
_symmetry.space_group_name_H-M   'P 1'
#
loop_
_entity.id
_entity.type
_entity.pdbx_description
1 polymer ?
#
loop_
_entity_poly.entity_id
_entity_poly.type
_entity_poly.pdbx_seq_one_letter_code
_entity_poly.pdbx_strand_id
1 'polypeptide(L)'
;MIWGPNLGEPTVGVLAIILSTPLFIGSLIILGMINVYAERLVVLKNHTPWLAFKKGFSLARGAFIPTLVMGIINIVLASTIGCITAIVALIALGFPALIFVLPAFEKGTFPGVGGIGLIGIALLIFVYVNFFVRAALSVFTYSNWNIFFKKIVDKYEQK
;
A
#
# COMPACT_ATOMS: atom_id res chain seq x y z
N MET A 1 35.90 -9.83 -44.17
CA MET A 1 35.40 -8.47 -43.85
C MET A 1 33.88 -8.52 -43.98
N ILE A 2 33.19 -8.99 -42.95
CA ILE A 2 31.72 -9.07 -42.94
C ILE A 2 31.24 -7.85 -42.17
N TRP A 3 30.69 -6.89 -42.91
CA TRP A 3 30.01 -5.73 -42.36
C TRP A 3 28.76 -6.22 -41.61
N GLY A 4 28.87 -6.40 -40.31
CA GLY A 4 27.70 -6.50 -39.42
C GLY A 4 27.03 -5.12 -39.31
N PRO A 5 25.69 -5.05 -39.25
CA PRO A 5 25.01 -3.77 -39.11
C PRO A 5 25.40 -3.14 -37.77
N ASN A 6 26.07 -1.99 -37.84
CA ASN A 6 26.16 -1.01 -36.76
C ASN A 6 24.73 -0.55 -36.44
N LEU A 7 24.01 -1.31 -35.62
CA LEU A 7 22.78 -0.85 -35.00
C LEU A 7 23.16 0.23 -33.98
N GLY A 8 22.86 1.48 -34.32
CA GLY A 8 23.18 2.67 -33.54
C GLY A 8 22.88 2.50 -32.06
N GLU A 9 23.91 2.78 -31.26
CA GLU A 9 24.04 2.48 -29.84
C GLU A 9 23.05 3.15 -28.86
N PRO A 10 22.22 4.16 -29.21
CA PRO A 10 21.16 4.63 -28.31
C PRO A 10 19.76 4.07 -28.62
N THR A 11 19.42 3.69 -29.85
CA THR A 11 18.03 3.35 -30.22
C THR A 11 17.62 1.95 -29.78
N VAL A 12 18.53 0.96 -29.89
CA VAL A 12 18.29 -0.40 -29.40
C VAL A 12 18.21 -0.46 -27.88
N GLY A 13 19.06 0.33 -27.19
CA GLY A 13 19.02 0.46 -25.74
C GLY A 13 17.71 1.09 -25.24
N VAL A 14 17.23 2.15 -25.89
CA VAL A 14 15.96 2.79 -25.57
C VAL A 14 14.78 1.83 -25.84
N LEU A 15 14.78 1.10 -26.96
CA LEU A 15 13.73 0.11 -27.25
C LEU A 15 13.72 -1.03 -26.22
N ALA A 16 14.89 -1.51 -25.82
CA ALA A 16 15.05 -2.54 -24.80
C ALA A 16 14.55 -2.07 -23.42
N ILE A 17 14.81 -0.82 -23.03
CA ILE A 17 14.31 -0.23 -21.78
C ILE A 17 12.78 -0.08 -21.82
N ILE A 18 12.24 0.42 -22.94
CA ILE A 18 10.79 0.60 -23.13
C ILE A 18 10.05 -0.73 -23.08
N LEU A 19 10.63 -1.82 -23.59
CA LEU A 19 10.02 -3.15 -23.56
C LEU A 19 10.24 -3.88 -22.23
N SER A 20 11.45 -3.80 -21.66
CA SER A 20 11.79 -4.51 -20.42
C SER A 20 11.08 -3.94 -19.19
N THR A 21 10.86 -2.62 -19.13
CA THR A 21 10.24 -1.98 -17.96
C THR A 21 8.79 -2.43 -17.73
N PRO A 22 7.89 -2.42 -18.74
CA PRO A 22 6.53 -2.93 -18.58
C PRO A 22 6.48 -4.43 -18.32
N LEU A 23 7.36 -5.22 -18.96
CA LEU A 23 7.50 -6.66 -18.70
C LEU A 23 7.88 -6.91 -17.24
N PHE A 24 8.85 -6.16 -16.72
CA PHE A 24 9.31 -6.25 -15.35
C PHE A 24 8.19 -5.89 -14.38
N ILE A 25 7.54 -4.74 -14.56
CA ILE A 25 6.41 -4.30 -13.73
C ILE A 25 5.26 -5.31 -13.78
N GLY A 26 4.91 -5.80 -14.98
CA GLY A 26 3.88 -6.80 -15.18
C GLY A 26 4.19 -8.12 -14.45
N SER A 27 5.45 -8.57 -14.52
CA SER A 27 5.88 -9.78 -13.81
C SER A 27 5.80 -9.62 -12.29
N LEU A 28 6.19 -8.47 -11.74
CA LEU A 28 6.06 -8.16 -10.31
C LEU A 28 4.59 -8.18 -9.85
N ILE A 29 3.68 -7.59 -10.63
CA ILE A 29 2.24 -7.59 -10.31
C ILE A 29 1.72 -9.02 -10.26
N ILE A 30 2.03 -9.83 -11.28
CA ILE A 30 1.60 -11.23 -11.35
C ILE A 30 2.18 -12.03 -10.17
N LEU A 31 3.47 -11.88 -9.87
CA LEU A 31 4.13 -12.54 -8.74
C LEU A 31 3.48 -12.15 -7.41
N GLY A 32 3.21 -10.87 -7.20
CA GLY A 32 2.53 -10.37 -6.01
C GLY A 32 1.14 -10.99 -5.85
N MET A 33 0.36 -11.06 -6.93
CA MET A 33 -0.96 -11.68 -6.92
C MET A 33 -0.89 -13.18 -6.59
N ILE A 34 0.01 -13.92 -7.23
CA ILE A 34 0.21 -15.35 -6.95
C ILE A 34 0.53 -15.55 -5.48
N ASN A 35 1.42 -14.73 -4.93
CA ASN A 35 1.85 -14.85 -3.54
C ASN A 35 0.69 -14.60 -2.57
N VAL A 36 -0.14 -13.57 -2.82
CA VAL A 36 -1.34 -13.29 -2.01
C VAL A 36 -2.32 -14.47 -2.01
N TYR A 37 -2.54 -15.09 -3.17
CA TYR A 37 -3.39 -16.29 -3.26
C TYR A 37 -2.75 -17.50 -2.58
N ALA A 38 -1.46 -17.73 -2.78
CA ALA A 38 -0.73 -18.86 -2.23
C ALA A 38 -0.67 -18.80 -0.70
N GLU A 39 -0.37 -17.65 -0.12
CA GLU A 39 -0.35 -17.44 1.33
C GLU A 39 -1.72 -17.76 1.95
N ARG A 40 -2.80 -17.26 1.34
CA ARG A 40 -4.16 -17.56 1.80
C ARG A 40 -4.53 -19.04 1.67
N LEU A 41 -4.07 -19.72 0.62
CA LEU A 41 -4.27 -21.16 0.45
C LEU A 41 -3.50 -21.99 1.49
N VAL A 42 -2.29 -21.57 1.86
CA VAL A 42 -1.51 -22.20 2.94
C VAL A 42 -2.24 -22.01 4.28
N VAL A 43 -2.61 -20.76 4.61
CA VAL A 43 -3.19 -20.43 5.92
C VAL A 43 -4.61 -20.99 6.09
N LEU A 44 -5.48 -20.89 5.09
CA LEU A 44 -6.90 -21.23 5.23
C LEU A 44 -7.24 -22.67 4.84
N LYS A 45 -6.44 -23.30 3.96
CA LYS A 45 -6.70 -24.66 3.45
C LYS A 45 -5.59 -25.65 3.78
N ASN A 46 -4.58 -25.28 4.56
CA ASN A 46 -3.43 -26.12 4.93
C ASN A 46 -2.74 -26.78 3.72
N HIS A 47 -2.71 -26.10 2.58
CA HIS A 47 -2.01 -26.60 1.41
C HIS A 47 -0.49 -26.52 1.60
N THR A 48 0.25 -27.51 1.10
CA THR A 48 1.71 -27.43 1.02
C THR A 48 2.14 -26.24 0.13
N PRO A 49 3.26 -25.56 0.41
CA PRO A 49 3.68 -24.35 -0.32
C PRO A 49 3.70 -24.53 -1.84
N TRP A 50 4.20 -25.67 -2.32
CA TRP A 50 4.27 -25.97 -3.76
C TRP A 50 2.88 -26.09 -4.41
N LEU A 51 1.95 -26.76 -3.74
CA LEU A 51 0.58 -26.92 -4.23
C LEU A 51 -0.20 -25.60 -4.16
N ALA A 52 0.03 -24.81 -3.10
CA ALA A 52 -0.54 -23.48 -2.94
C ALA A 52 -0.06 -22.52 -4.03
N PHE A 53 1.23 -22.58 -4.41
CA PHE A 53 1.76 -21.75 -5.50
C PHE A 53 1.15 -22.10 -6.85
N LYS A 54 1.07 -23.40 -7.21
CA LYS A 54 0.45 -23.84 -8.46
C LYS A 54 -1.03 -23.44 -8.55
N LYS A 55 -1.77 -23.65 -7.46
CA LYS A 55 -3.19 -23.29 -7.41
C LYS A 55 -3.38 -21.78 -7.36
N GLY A 56 -2.52 -21.05 -6.66
CA GLY A 56 -2.46 -19.60 -6.65
C GLY A 56 -2.20 -19.00 -8.04
N PHE A 57 -1.34 -19.63 -8.85
CA PHE A 57 -1.12 -19.25 -10.25
C PHE A 57 -2.39 -19.41 -11.11
N SER A 58 -3.08 -20.55 -10.97
CA SER A 58 -4.33 -20.79 -11.68
C SER A 58 -5.41 -19.75 -11.32
N LEU A 59 -5.57 -19.47 -10.02
CA LEU A 59 -6.50 -18.46 -9.51
C LEU A 59 -6.12 -17.05 -9.97
N ALA A 60 -4.85 -16.68 -9.90
CA ALA A 60 -4.36 -15.37 -10.34
C ALA A 60 -4.60 -15.14 -11.83
N ARG A 61 -4.44 -16.17 -12.67
CA ARG A 61 -4.74 -16.10 -14.11
C ARG A 61 -6.22 -15.89 -14.39
N GLY A 62 -7.09 -16.60 -13.68
CA GLY A 62 -8.54 -16.50 -13.86
C GLY A 62 -9.12 -15.19 -13.30
N ALA A 63 -8.63 -14.77 -12.12
CA ALA A 63 -9.13 -13.63 -11.38
C ALA A 63 -8.26 -12.38 -11.54
N PHE A 64 -7.51 -12.26 -12.64
CA PHE A 64 -6.52 -11.19 -12.81
C PHE A 64 -7.14 -9.80 -12.64
N ILE A 65 -8.13 -9.47 -13.48
CA ILE A 65 -8.79 -8.16 -13.49
C ILE A 65 -9.49 -7.86 -12.14
N PRO A 66 -10.32 -8.77 -11.59
CA PRO A 66 -10.95 -8.53 -10.28
C PRO A 66 -9.94 -8.27 -9.15
N THR A 67 -8.84 -9.01 -9.12
CA THR A 67 -7.79 -8.86 -8.08
C THR A 67 -7.08 -7.52 -8.22
N LEU A 68 -6.78 -7.12 -9.46
CA LEU A 68 -6.12 -5.86 -9.76
C LEU A 68 -7.02 -4.67 -9.37
N VAL A 69 -8.31 -4.73 -9.70
CA VAL A 69 -9.30 -3.71 -9.30
C VAL A 69 -9.38 -3.60 -7.78
N MET A 70 -9.43 -4.72 -7.06
CA MET A 70 -9.45 -4.72 -5.60
C MET A 70 -8.14 -4.13 -5.03
N GLY A 71 -6.99 -4.46 -5.62
CA GLY A 71 -5.71 -3.84 -5.27
C GLY A 71 -5.74 -2.32 -5.41
N ILE A 72 -6.24 -1.80 -6.54
CA ILE A 72 -6.37 -0.36 -6.79
C ILE A 72 -7.29 0.29 -5.75
N ILE A 73 -8.46 -0.29 -5.48
CA ILE A 73 -9.42 0.25 -4.50
C ILE A 73 -8.75 0.39 -3.13
N ASN A 74 -7.99 -0.61 -2.69
CA ASN A 74 -7.27 -0.53 -1.41
C ASN A 74 -6.18 0.53 -1.40
N ILE A 75 -5.43 0.69 -2.50
CA ILE A 75 -4.41 1.75 -2.61
C ILE A 75 -5.08 3.13 -2.52
N VAL A 76 -6.19 3.34 -3.23
CA VAL A 76 -6.95 4.59 -3.19
C VAL A 76 -7.46 4.86 -1.79
N LEU A 77 -8.10 3.88 -1.14
CA LEU A 77 -8.60 4.03 0.24
C LEU A 77 -7.47 4.35 1.22
N ALA A 78 -6.35 3.62 1.16
CA ALA A 78 -5.19 3.87 2.01
C ALA A 78 -4.62 5.27 1.80
N SER A 79 -4.58 5.75 0.55
CA SER A 79 -4.08 7.07 0.20
C SER A 79 -5.01 8.18 0.68
N THR A 80 -6.32 8.06 0.44
CA THR A 80 -7.33 9.02 0.91
C THR A 80 -7.27 9.17 2.43
N ILE A 81 -7.17 8.07 3.16
CA ILE A 81 -7.11 8.11 4.62
C ILE A 81 -5.78 8.66 5.11
N GLY A 82 -4.67 8.34 4.42
CA GLY A 82 -3.38 8.98 4.65
C GLY A 82 -3.47 10.51 4.56
N CYS A 83 -4.11 11.03 3.50
CA CYS A 83 -4.33 12.47 3.32
C CYS A 83 -5.20 13.07 4.44
N ILE A 84 -6.33 12.43 4.77
CA ILE A 84 -7.20 12.89 5.87
C ILE A 84 -6.45 12.93 7.20
N THR A 85 -5.68 11.88 7.48
CA THR A 85 -4.89 11.77 8.71
C THR A 85 -3.83 12.87 8.80
N ALA A 86 -3.18 13.20 7.67
CA ALA A 86 -2.21 14.29 7.61
C ALA A 86 -2.87 15.66 7.87
N ILE A 87 -4.05 15.91 7.29
CA ILE A 87 -4.82 17.13 7.55
C ILE A 87 -5.20 17.23 9.03
N VAL A 88 -5.71 16.14 9.61
CA VAL A 88 -6.06 16.09 11.03
C VAL A 88 -4.82 16.32 11.91
N ALA A 89 -3.67 15.77 11.55
CA ALA A 89 -2.40 15.99 12.25
C ALA A 89 -2.00 17.48 12.24
N LEU A 90 -2.10 18.11 11.06
CA LEU A 90 -1.80 19.54 10.89
C LEU A 90 -2.73 20.41 11.74
N ILE A 91 -4.01 20.06 11.84
CA ILE A 91 -4.95 20.80 12.69
C ILE A 91 -4.66 20.55 14.17
N ALA A 92 -4.52 19.28 14.57
CA ALA A 92 -4.34 18.88 15.98
C ALA A 92 -3.03 19.40 16.59
N LEU A 93 -1.96 19.50 15.80
CA LEU A 93 -0.65 19.98 16.26
C LEU A 93 -0.40 21.44 15.88
N GLY A 94 -0.84 21.83 14.68
CA GLY A 94 -0.62 23.18 14.17
C GLY A 94 -1.46 24.23 14.91
N PHE A 95 -2.73 23.94 15.23
CA PHE A 95 -3.56 24.93 15.93
C PHE A 95 -3.02 25.27 17.34
N PRO A 96 -2.63 24.29 18.19
CA PRO A 96 -1.96 24.60 19.44
C PRO A 96 -0.61 25.29 19.25
N ALA A 97 0.18 24.92 18.24
CA ALA A 97 1.46 25.57 17.97
C ALA A 97 1.29 27.04 17.55
N LEU A 98 0.30 27.36 16.73
CA LEU A 98 -0.04 28.73 16.32
C LEU A 98 -0.41 29.62 17.51
N ILE A 99 -1.08 29.07 18.53
CA ILE A 99 -1.57 29.85 19.68
C ILE A 99 -0.50 29.98 20.77
N PHE A 100 0.23 28.90 21.07
CA PHE A 100 1.08 28.84 22.25
C PHE A 100 2.58 28.96 21.97
N VAL A 101 3.03 28.60 20.76
CA VAL A 101 4.46 28.51 20.42
C VAL A 101 4.89 29.68 19.55
N LEU A 102 4.16 29.97 18.47
CA LEU A 102 4.48 31.07 17.55
C LEU A 102 4.56 32.44 18.24
N PRO A 103 3.58 32.85 19.06
CA PRO A 103 3.63 34.15 19.73
C PRO A 103 4.76 34.25 20.77
N ALA A 104 5.22 33.12 21.32
CA ALA A 104 6.34 33.11 22.26
C ALA A 104 7.67 33.37 21.53
N PHE A 105 7.87 32.74 20.36
CA PHE A 105 9.03 32.96 19.51
C PHE A 105 9.07 34.36 18.91
N GLU A 106 7.94 34.92 18.47
CA GLU A 106 7.85 36.30 17.98
C GLU A 106 8.27 37.33 19.04
N LYS A 107 8.05 37.01 20.32
CA LYS A 107 8.47 37.85 21.47
C LYS A 107 9.90 37.56 21.93
N GLY A 108 10.64 36.69 21.24
CA GLY A 108 12.01 36.30 21.62
C GLY A 108 12.10 35.45 22.89
N THR A 109 10.98 34.87 23.33
CA THR A 109 10.88 34.09 24.57
C THR A 109 10.64 32.60 24.28
N PHE A 110 11.06 31.73 25.20
CA PHE A 110 10.75 30.30 25.08
C PHE A 110 9.27 30.03 25.39
N PRO A 111 8.60 29.09 24.68
CA PRO A 111 7.23 28.71 25.00
C PRO A 111 7.14 28.23 26.45
N GLY A 112 6.11 28.69 27.17
CA GLY A 112 5.89 28.30 28.56
C GLY A 112 5.67 26.78 28.71
N VAL A 113 6.05 26.23 29.86
CA VAL A 113 5.94 24.79 30.17
C VAL A 113 4.52 24.25 29.95
N GLY A 114 3.49 25.05 30.23
CA GLY A 114 2.09 24.69 29.96
C GLY A 114 1.75 24.54 28.47
N GLY A 115 2.32 25.39 27.59
CA GLY A 115 2.10 25.31 26.14
C GLY A 115 2.80 24.10 25.52
N ILE A 116 4.03 23.81 25.96
CA ILE A 116 4.77 22.60 25.56
C ILE A 116 4.03 21.34 26.03
N GLY A 117 3.54 21.34 27.28
CA GLY A 117 2.77 20.24 27.84
C GLY A 117 1.48 19.95 27.07
N LEU A 118 0.72 20.99 26.70
CA LEU A 118 -0.50 20.84 25.90
C LEU A 118 -0.23 20.27 24.51
N ILE A 119 0.83 20.71 23.83
CA ILE A 119 1.24 20.17 22.53
C ILE A 119 1.67 18.71 22.67
N GLY A 120 2.41 18.37 23.72
CA GLY A 120 2.80 16.99 24.02
C GLY A 120 1.58 16.08 24.22
N ILE A 121 0.59 16.52 24.99
CA ILE A 121 -0.67 15.79 25.21
C ILE A 121 -1.46 15.66 23.90
N ALA A 122 -1.59 16.73 23.13
CA ALA A 122 -2.27 16.70 21.83
C ALA A 122 -1.60 15.72 20.84
N LEU A 123 -0.26 15.66 20.85
CA LEU A 123 0.50 14.69 20.06
C LEU A 123 0.24 13.25 20.50
N LEU A 124 0.24 12.99 21.81
CA LEU A 124 -0.05 11.65 22.33
C LEU A 124 -1.46 11.19 21.96
N ILE A 125 -2.46 12.06 22.11
CA ILE A 125 -3.84 11.79 21.71
C ILE A 125 -3.90 11.51 20.20
N PHE A 126 -3.26 12.34 19.38
CA PHE A 126 -3.23 12.15 17.93
C PHE A 126 -2.58 10.82 17.53
N VAL A 127 -1.42 10.48 18.12
CA VAL A 127 -0.73 9.22 17.85
C VAL A 127 -1.61 8.03 18.23
N TYR A 128 -2.26 8.07 19.39
CA TYR A 128 -3.16 7.02 19.85
C TYR A 128 -4.35 6.82 18.89
N VAL A 129 -5.02 7.91 18.50
CA VAL A 129 -6.14 7.87 17.56
C VAL A 129 -5.69 7.35 16.19
N ASN A 130 -4.56 7.82 15.68
CA ASN A 130 -4.00 7.36 14.40
C ASN A 130 -3.66 5.86 14.44
N PHE A 131 -3.13 5.35 15.55
CA PHE A 131 -2.88 3.92 15.72
C PHE A 131 -4.19 3.12 15.64
N PHE A 132 -5.24 3.57 16.32
CA PHE A 132 -6.55 2.93 16.29
C PHE A 132 -7.16 2.93 14.87
N VAL A 133 -7.09 4.06 14.17
CA VAL A 133 -7.56 4.18 12.78
C VAL A 133 -6.80 3.22 11.86
N ARG A 134 -5.47 3.16 11.97
CA ARG A 134 -4.66 2.23 11.17
C ARG A 134 -4.98 0.76 11.46
N ALA A 135 -5.20 0.40 12.73
CA ALA A 135 -5.60 -0.94 13.11
C ALA A 135 -6.97 -1.31 12.51
N ALA A 136 -7.96 -0.43 12.63
CA ALA A 136 -9.29 -0.64 12.07
C ALA A 136 -9.24 -0.83 10.53
N LEU A 137 -8.41 -0.05 9.85
CA LEU A 137 -8.24 -0.16 8.39
C LEU A 137 -7.53 -1.44 7.97
N SER A 138 -6.55 -1.89 8.74
CA SER A 138 -5.89 -3.17 8.50
C SER A 138 -6.91 -4.32 8.57
N VAL A 139 -7.74 -4.34 9.63
CA VAL A 139 -8.81 -5.33 9.80
C VAL A 139 -9.83 -5.26 8.68
N PHE A 140 -10.28 -4.06 8.30
CA PHE A 140 -11.24 -3.85 7.21
C PHE A 140 -10.68 -4.36 5.87
N THR A 141 -9.46 -3.95 5.53
CA THR A 141 -8.77 -4.34 4.30
C THR A 141 -8.58 -5.84 4.23
N TYR A 142 -8.11 -6.45 5.33
CA TYR A 142 -7.92 -7.89 5.42
C TYR A 142 -9.23 -8.66 5.27
N SER A 143 -10.31 -8.18 5.91
CA SER A 143 -11.64 -8.77 5.84
C SER A 143 -12.21 -8.73 4.42
N ASN A 144 -12.10 -7.58 3.74
CA ASN A 144 -12.55 -7.45 2.35
C ASN A 144 -11.78 -8.40 1.42
N TRP A 145 -10.46 -8.48 1.57
CA TRP A 145 -9.67 -9.44 0.81
C TRP A 145 -10.05 -10.89 1.12
N ASN A 146 -10.43 -11.21 2.36
CA ASN A 146 -10.87 -12.55 2.73
C ASN A 146 -12.19 -12.93 2.08
N ILE A 147 -13.16 -12.02 2.10
CA ILE A 147 -14.44 -12.19 1.42
C ILE A 147 -14.22 -12.34 -0.10
N PHE A 148 -13.36 -11.49 -0.67
CA PHE A 148 -13.00 -11.56 -2.09
C PHE A 148 -12.35 -12.89 -2.44
N PHE A 149 -11.36 -13.33 -1.67
CA PHE A 149 -10.68 -14.61 -1.87
C PHE A 149 -11.65 -15.79 -1.83
N LYS A 150 -12.54 -15.85 -0.83
CA LYS A 150 -13.56 -16.91 -0.74
C LYS A 150 -14.43 -16.96 -2.01
N LYS A 151 -14.95 -15.81 -2.44
CA LYS A 151 -15.75 -15.72 -3.68
C LYS A 151 -14.99 -16.19 -4.92
N ILE A 152 -13.70 -15.88 -5.02
CA ILE A 152 -12.86 -16.35 -6.12
C ILE A 152 -12.68 -17.86 -6.04
N VAL A 153 -12.24 -18.39 -4.89
CA VAL A 153 -12.02 -19.83 -4.71
C VAL A 153 -13.28 -20.64 -5.00
N ASP A 154 -14.43 -20.25 -4.44
CA ASP A 154 -15.71 -20.93 -4.66
C ASP A 154 -16.08 -20.96 -6.14
N LYS A 155 -15.88 -19.85 -6.85
CA LYS A 155 -16.16 -19.75 -8.30
C LYS A 155 -15.26 -20.66 -9.14
N TYR A 156 -14.01 -20.89 -8.73
CA TYR A 156 -13.06 -21.72 -9.47
C TYR A 156 -13.04 -23.19 -9.02
N GLU A 157 -13.56 -23.53 -7.83
CA GLU A 157 -13.73 -24.91 -7.37
C GLU A 157 -15.06 -25.54 -7.78
N GLN A 158 -16.06 -24.74 -8.19
CA GLN A 158 -17.31 -25.23 -8.78
C GLN A 158 -17.21 -25.53 -10.30
N LYS A 159 -16.03 -25.41 -10.89
CA LYS A 159 -15.71 -25.80 -12.27
C LYS A 159 -14.81 -27.03 -12.27
#